data_AF-A0A087SZU2-F1
#
_entry.id   AF-A0A087SZU2-F1
#
_cell.length_a   1.000
_cell.length_b   1.000
_cell.length_c   1.000
_cell.angle_alpha   90.00
_cell.angle_beta   90.00
_cell.angle_gamma   90.00
#
_symmetry.space_group_name_H-M   'P 1'
#
loop_
_entity.id
_entity.type
_entity.pdbx_description
1 polymer ?
#
loop_
_entity_poly.entity_id
_entity_poly.type
_entity_poly.pdbx_seq_one_letter_code
_entity_poly.pdbx_strand_id
1 'polypeptide(L)'
;MTACDLCASTKSWKLQKEIVKVIFEEFYDQGDVEKSQGRQPIPIMDRTKSDEQPASQVGFLKGICIPCYELLYALIPETKPMLDGCRANLEIWDTLAQKQEEKNSAQENGTDIQDPENSENNT
;
A
#
# COMPACT_ATOMS: atom_id res chain seq x y z
N MET A 1 20.04 7.16 7.48
CA MET A 1 19.92 6.70 6.08
C MET A 1 18.56 6.04 5.86
N THR A 2 18.27 4.88 6.48
CA THR A 2 17.02 4.11 6.28
C THR A 2 15.74 4.90 6.52
N ALA A 3 15.61 5.65 7.62
CA ALA A 3 14.43 6.47 7.88
C ALA A 3 14.21 7.59 6.84
N CYS A 4 15.29 8.06 6.19
CA CYS A 4 15.19 9.05 5.11
C CYS A 4 14.71 8.39 3.82
N ASP A 5 15.19 7.19 3.53
CA ASP A 5 14.79 6.38 2.37
C ASP A 5 13.31 6.00 2.44
N LEU A 6 12.83 5.61 3.62
CA LEU A 6 11.43 5.24 3.87
C LEU A 6 10.50 6.45 4.11
N CYS A 7 10.97 7.70 3.97
CA CYS A 7 10.25 8.85 4.51
C CYS A 7 8.90 9.13 3.84
N ALA A 8 8.64 8.57 2.65
CA ALA A 8 7.35 8.65 1.97
C ALA A 8 6.22 8.05 2.82
N SER A 9 6.51 7.00 3.60
CA SER A 9 5.52 6.31 4.43
C SER A 9 5.00 7.15 5.61
N THR A 10 5.65 8.28 5.91
CA THR A 10 5.27 9.18 7.01
C THR A 10 4.51 10.42 6.54
N LYS A 11 4.35 10.58 5.23
CA LYS A 11 3.72 11.78 4.64
C LYS A 11 2.20 11.66 4.71
N SER A 12 1.51 12.74 4.35
CA SER A 12 0.04 12.71 4.29
C SER A 12 -0.43 11.62 3.32
N TRP A 13 -1.61 11.06 3.62
CA TRP A 13 -2.22 9.99 2.83
C TRP A 13 -2.20 10.28 1.32
N LYS A 14 -2.60 11.49 0.92
CA LYS A 14 -2.61 11.91 -0.49
C LYS A 14 -1.24 11.73 -1.14
N LEU A 15 -0.18 12.19 -0.48
CA LEU A 15 1.16 12.09 -1.04
C LEU A 15 1.67 10.64 -1.02
N GLN A 16 1.43 9.92 0.06
CA GLN A 16 1.82 8.52 0.16
C GLN A 16 1.15 7.68 -0.94
N LYS A 17 -0.16 7.86 -1.16
CA LYS A 17 -0.93 7.13 -2.17
C LYS A 17 -0.35 7.34 -3.58
N GLU A 18 -0.04 8.57 -3.96
CA GLU A 18 0.57 8.86 -5.27
C GLU A 18 1.96 8.24 -5.41
N ILE A 19 2.79 8.31 -4.35
CA ILE A 19 4.13 7.68 -4.38
C ILE A 19 4.02 6.17 -4.51
N VAL A 20 3.14 5.53 -3.73
CA VAL A 20 2.91 4.08 -3.80
C VAL A 20 2.44 3.69 -5.20
N LYS A 21 1.53 4.47 -5.81
CA LYS A 21 1.09 4.22 -7.18
C LYS A 21 2.25 4.20 -8.17
N VAL A 22 3.13 5.20 -8.14
CA VAL A 22 4.30 5.28 -9.03
C VAL A 22 5.27 4.11 -8.80
N ILE A 23 5.52 3.73 -7.54
CA ILE A 23 6.38 2.58 -7.20
C ILE A 23 5.81 1.27 -7.79
N PHE A 24 4.50 1.05 -7.69
CA PHE A 24 3.88 -0.14 -8.26
C PHE A 24 3.88 -0.12 -9.78
N GLU A 25 3.69 1.03 -10.43
CA GLU A 25 3.85 1.16 -11.88
C GLU A 25 5.26 0.70 -12.32
N GLU A 26 6.31 1.10 -11.59
CA GLU A 26 7.68 0.64 -11.85
C GLU A 26 7.84 -0.88 -11.64
N PHE A 27 7.27 -1.43 -10.57
CA PHE A 27 7.30 -2.87 -10.31
C PHE A 27 6.57 -3.66 -11.39
N TYR A 28 5.45 -3.15 -11.90
CA TYR A 28 4.69 -3.79 -12.98
C TYR A 28 5.43 -3.74 -14.31
N ASP A 29 6.11 -2.64 -14.61
CA ASP A 29 6.92 -2.55 -15.82
C ASP A 29 8.11 -3.53 -15.77
N GLN A 30 8.73 -3.68 -14.60
CA GLN A 30 9.73 -4.73 -14.40
C GLN A 30 9.13 -6.14 -14.56
N GLY A 31 7.97 -6.40 -13.94
CA GLY A 31 7.31 -7.70 -14.01
C GLY A 31 6.90 -8.10 -15.43
N ASP A 32 6.48 -7.14 -16.25
CA ASP A 32 6.19 -7.36 -17.67
C ASP A 32 7.44 -7.73 -18.47
N VAL A 33 8.56 -7.06 -18.19
CA VAL A 33 9.87 -7.42 -18.78
C VAL A 33 10.24 -8.85 -18.39
N GLU A 34 10.09 -9.24 -17.13
CA GLU A 34 10.35 -10.61 -16.67
C GLU A 34 9.46 -11.64 -17.36
N LYS A 35 8.15 -11.36 -17.51
CA LYS A 35 7.21 -12.21 -18.25
C LYS A 35 7.60 -12.37 -19.71
N SER A 36 8.02 -11.29 -20.38
CA SER A 36 8.48 -11.33 -21.78
C SER A 36 9.71 -12.22 -21.98
N GLN A 37 10.52 -12.39 -20.93
CA GLN A 37 11.69 -13.28 -20.89
C GLN A 37 11.34 -14.72 -20.48
N GLY A 38 10.06 -15.05 -20.31
CA GLY A 38 9.61 -16.36 -19.87
C GLY A 38 9.83 -16.64 -18.37
N ARG A 39 10.05 -15.59 -17.56
CA ARG A 39 10.16 -15.70 -16.10
C ARG A 39 8.82 -15.41 -15.45
N GLN A 40 8.62 -15.95 -14.25
CA GLN A 40 7.45 -15.64 -13.43
C GLN A 40 7.82 -14.55 -12.42
N PRO A 41 7.26 -13.33 -12.52
CA PRO A 41 7.54 -12.28 -11.57
C PRO A 41 6.93 -12.60 -10.21
N ILE A 42 7.50 -12.00 -9.16
CA ILE A 42 6.93 -12.10 -7.81
C ILE A 42 5.58 -11.36 -7.74
N PRO A 43 4.68 -11.72 -6.79
CA PRO A 43 3.32 -11.18 -6.75
C PRO A 43 3.21 -9.64 -6.77
N ILE A 44 4.09 -8.94 -6.04
CA ILE A 44 4.08 -7.45 -5.98
C ILE A 44 4.44 -6.79 -7.33
N MET A 45 5.10 -7.52 -8.22
CA MET A 45 5.48 -7.08 -9.57
C MET A 45 4.48 -7.55 -10.64
N ASP A 46 3.46 -8.33 -10.27
CA ASP A 46 2.46 -8.79 -11.21
C ASP A 46 1.23 -7.86 -11.21
N ARG A 47 1.07 -7.08 -12.30
CA ARG A 47 -0.09 -6.19 -12.46
C ARG A 47 -1.44 -6.90 -12.46
N THR A 48 -1.51 -8.22 -12.68
CA THR A 48 -2.76 -8.97 -12.58
C THR A 48 -3.19 -9.25 -11.13
N LYS A 49 -2.32 -8.97 -10.16
CA LYS A 49 -2.54 -9.15 -8.71
C LYS A 49 -2.64 -7.80 -8.00
N SER A 50 -3.14 -6.77 -8.69
CA SER A 50 -3.22 -5.41 -8.16
C SER A 50 -4.13 -5.31 -6.93
N ASP A 51 -5.07 -6.23 -6.76
CA ASP A 51 -5.92 -6.36 -5.57
C ASP A 51 -5.12 -6.74 -4.31
N GLU A 52 -3.93 -7.35 -4.45
CA GLU A 52 -3.05 -7.67 -3.32
C GLU A 52 -2.24 -6.45 -2.82
N GLN A 53 -2.31 -5.30 -3.53
CA GLN A 53 -1.55 -4.09 -3.20
C GLN A 53 -1.82 -3.57 -1.78
N PRO A 54 -3.08 -3.43 -1.31
CA PRO A 54 -3.36 -2.92 0.03
C PRO A 54 -2.75 -3.81 1.12
N ALA A 55 -2.94 -5.13 1.02
CA ALA A 55 -2.37 -6.09 1.97
C ALA A 55 -0.82 -6.06 1.97
N SER A 56 -0.21 -5.91 0.79
CA SER A 56 1.23 -5.74 0.66
C SER A 56 1.74 -4.47 1.36
N GLN A 57 1.01 -3.36 1.24
CA GLN A 57 1.36 -2.11 1.94
C GLN A 57 1.22 -2.23 3.45
N VAL A 58 0.18 -2.90 3.95
CA VAL A 58 0.03 -3.23 5.37
C VAL A 58 1.25 -4.01 5.88
N GLY A 59 1.64 -5.07 5.15
CA GLY A 59 2.80 -5.89 5.49
C GLY A 59 4.11 -5.08 5.51
N PHE A 60 4.31 -4.23 4.50
CA PHE A 60 5.48 -3.35 4.43
C PHE A 60 5.55 -2.36 5.60
N LEU A 61 4.43 -1.69 5.92
CA LEU A 61 4.39 -0.72 7.01
C LEU A 61 4.61 -1.38 8.38
N LYS A 62 3.95 -2.51 8.65
CA LYS A 62 4.08 -3.25 9.91
C LYS A 62 5.46 -3.90 10.06
N GLY A 63 5.99 -4.49 8.99
CA GLY A 63 7.22 -5.28 9.02
C GLY A 63 8.50 -4.44 8.94
N ILE A 64 8.46 -3.28 8.28
CA ILE A 64 9.67 -2.49 7.96
C ILE A 64 9.58 -1.07 8.51
N CYS A 65 8.56 -0.30 8.10
CA CYS A 65 8.53 1.14 8.38
C CYS A 65 8.30 1.45 9.87
N ILE A 66 7.28 0.85 10.49
CA ILE A 66 6.94 1.13 11.90
C ILE A 66 8.10 0.77 12.83
N PRO A 67 8.72 -0.43 12.77
CA PRO A 67 9.88 -0.75 13.59
C PRO A 67 11.04 0.24 13.41
N CYS A 68 11.27 0.71 12.17
CA CYS A 68 12.28 1.73 11.89
C CYS A 68 11.98 3.06 12.61
N TYR A 69 10.73 3.54 12.56
CA TYR A 69 10.35 4.80 13.20
C TYR A 69 10.17 4.70 14.72
N GLU A 70 9.81 3.53 15.24
CA GLU A 70 9.80 3.27 16.69
C GLU A 70 11.21 3.37 17.28
N LEU A 71 12.20 2.76 16.62
CA LEU A 71 13.60 2.89 17.03
C LEU A 71 14.08 4.34 16.92
N LEU A 72 13.75 5.03 15.82
CA LEU A 72 14.14 6.43 15.64
C LEU A 72 13.55 7.32 16.75
N TYR A 73 12.27 7.15 17.06
CA TYR A 73 11.58 7.88 18.13
C TYR A 73 12.18 7.59 19.51
N ALA A 74 12.54 6.33 19.78
CA ALA A 74 13.18 5.95 21.05
C ALA A 74 14.53 6.66 21.27
N LEU A 75 15.25 6.97 20.18
CA LEU A 75 16.53 7.67 20.21
C LEU A 75 16.38 9.20 20.16
N ILE A 76 15.41 9.68 19.39
CA ILE A 76 15.17 11.11 19.12
C ILE A 76 13.67 11.37 19.28
N PRO A 77 13.19 11.70 20.49
CA PRO A 77 11.76 11.83 20.77
C PRO A 77 11.01 12.81 19.86
N GLU A 78 11.71 13.83 19.34
CA GLU A 78 11.17 14.83 18.43
C GLU A 78 10.73 14.24 17.08
N THR A 79 11.16 13.01 16.73
CA THR A 79 10.73 12.34 15.49
C THR A 79 9.41 11.60 15.63
N LYS A 80 8.71 11.71 16.78
CA LYS A 80 7.38 11.11 16.99
C LYS A 80 6.38 11.38 15.84
N PRO A 81 6.33 12.57 15.22
CA PRO A 81 5.42 12.81 14.10
C PRO A 81 5.63 11.87 12.90
N MET A 82 6.85 11.37 12.70
CA MET A 82 7.16 10.41 11.64
C MET A 82 6.52 9.04 11.92
N LEU A 83 6.60 8.58 13.17
CA LEU A 83 5.94 7.36 13.62
C LEU A 83 4.41 7.49 13.55
N ASP A 84 3.87 8.61 14.02
CA ASP A 84 2.42 8.86 14.02
C ASP A 84 1.88 8.91 12.58
N GLY A 85 2.55 9.60 11.67
CA GLY A 85 2.19 9.62 10.25
C GLY A 85 2.22 8.23 9.61
N CYS A 86 3.24 7.42 9.95
CA CYS A 86 3.34 6.04 9.46
C CYS A 86 2.20 5.14 9.97
N ARG A 87 1.77 5.33 11.23
CA ARG A 87 0.64 4.59 11.81
C ARG A 87 -0.71 5.04 11.25
N ALA A 88 -0.91 6.33 11.04
CA ALA A 88 -2.12 6.84 10.40
C ALA A 88 -2.29 6.29 8.98
N ASN A 89 -1.20 6.21 8.22
CA ASN A 89 -1.20 5.58 6.90
C ASN A 89 -1.49 4.08 6.96
N LEU A 90 -0.99 3.37 7.98
CA LEU A 90 -1.30 1.96 8.20
C LEU A 90 -2.81 1.74 8.43
N GLU A 91 -3.47 2.56 9.24
CA GLU A 91 -4.92 2.42 9.50
C GLU A 91 -5.76 2.51 8.21
N ILE A 92 -5.38 3.43 7.31
CA ILE A 92 -6.05 3.58 6.01
C ILE A 92 -5.80 2.34 5.14
N TRP A 93 -4.56 1.87 5.06
CA TRP A 93 -4.23 0.67 4.30
C TRP A 93 -4.89 -0.59 4.85
N ASP A 94 -4.97 -0.74 6.18
CA ASP A 94 -5.70 -1.84 6.83
C ASP A 94 -7.19 -1.81 6.43
N THR A 95 -7.81 -0.63 6.41
CA THR A 95 -9.20 -0.47 5.96
C THR A 95 -9.38 -0.85 4.48
N LEU A 96 -8.44 -0.45 3.62
CA LEU A 96 -8.48 -0.79 2.19
C LEU A 96 -8.28 -2.29 1.96
N ALA A 97 -7.39 -2.93 2.72
CA ALA A 97 -7.17 -4.37 2.66
C ALA A 97 -8.42 -5.15 3.06
N GLN A 98 -9.08 -4.77 4.16
CA GLN A 98 -10.34 -5.39 4.58
C GLN A 98 -11.43 -5.27 3.52
N LYS A 99 -11.62 -4.07 2.94
CA LYS A 99 -12.59 -3.87 1.85
C LYS A 99 -12.30 -4.75 0.64
N GLN A 100 -11.03 -4.94 0.31
CA GLN A 100 -10.64 -5.78 -0.82
C GLN A 100 -10.89 -7.27 -0.51
N GLU A 101 -10.59 -7.73 0.70
CA GLU A 101 -10.91 -9.09 1.16
C GLU A 101 -12.42 -9.37 1.14
N GLU A 102 -13.24 -8.40 1.59
CA GLU A 102 -14.70 -8.48 1.52
C GLU A 102 -15.20 -8.59 0.07
N LYS A 103 -14.65 -7.78 -0.84
CA LYS A 103 -14.99 -7.81 -2.27
C LYS A 103 -14.63 -9.16 -2.90
N ASN A 104 -13.43 -9.67 -2.61
CA ASN A 104 -12.98 -10.98 -3.10
C ASN A 104 -13.90 -12.10 -2.57
N SER A 105 -14.25 -12.06 -1.28
CA SER A 105 -15.17 -13.03 -0.64
C SER A 105 -16.59 -12.96 -1.22
N ALA A 106 -17.08 -11.77 -1.56
CA ALA A 106 -18.41 -11.58 -2.16
C ALA A 106 -18.48 -12.10 -3.60
N GLN A 107 -17.40 -11.93 -4.38
CA GLN A 107 -17.26 -12.49 -5.73
C GLN A 107 -17.22 -14.02 -5.73
N GLU A 108 -16.53 -14.64 -4.76
CA GLU A 108 -16.51 -16.09 -4.59
C GLU A 108 -17.90 -16.66 -4.23
N ASN A 109 -18.72 -15.88 -3.51
CA ASN A 109 -20.07 -16.27 -3.10
C ASN A 109 -21.18 -15.82 -4.07
N GLY A 110 -20.84 -15.22 -5.22
CA GLY A 110 -21.81 -14.83 -6.26
C GLY A 110 -22.71 -13.64 -5.89
N THR A 111 -22.29 -12.78 -4.96
CA THR A 111 -23.03 -11.57 -4.55
C THR A 111 -22.38 -10.32 -5.12
N ASP A 112 -23.09 -9.64 -6.02
CA ASP A 112 -22.65 -8.41 -6.69
C ASP A 112 -22.85 -7.20 -5.74
N ILE A 113 -21.76 -6.65 -5.21
CA ILE A 113 -21.81 -5.41 -4.41
C ILE A 113 -21.51 -4.23 -5.33
N GLN A 114 -22.52 -3.38 -5.55
CA GLN A 114 -22.38 -2.15 -6.34
C GLN A 114 -21.51 -1.12 -5.58
N ASP A 115 -20.41 -0.70 -6.21
CA ASP A 115 -19.52 0.36 -5.73
C ASP A 115 -20.27 1.71 -5.64
N PRO A 116 -20.33 2.39 -4.46
CA PRO A 116 -21.01 3.68 -4.31
C PRO A 116 -20.26 4.90 -4.87
N GLU A 117 -19.01 4.76 -5.32
CA GLU A 117 -18.14 5.91 -5.66
C GLU A 117 -18.54 6.68 -6.95
N ASN A 118 -19.61 6.30 -7.65
CA ASN A 118 -20.02 7.00 -8.88
C ASN A 118 -21.10 8.08 -8.71
N SER A 119 -21.44 8.50 -7.48
CA SER A 119 -22.50 9.50 -7.23
C SER A 119 -22.04 10.94 -7.00
N GLU A 120 -20.74 11.24 -6.95
CA GLU A 120 -20.27 12.62 -6.65
C GLU A 120 -19.88 13.48 -7.86
N ASN A 121 -20.08 13.01 -9.10
CA ASN A 121 -19.76 13.79 -10.32
C ASN A 121 -20.97 14.27 -11.13
N ASN A 122 -22.13 14.49 -10.50
CA ASN A 122 -23.24 15.15 -11.20
C ASN A 122 -24.05 16.08 -10.29
N THR A 123 -23.48 17.21 -9.91
CA THR A 123 -24.19 18.48 -9.66
C THR A 123 -23.22 19.65 -9.84
#